data_AF-A0A3Q9RKL8-F1
#
_entry.id   AF-A0A3Q9RKL8-F1
#
_cell.length_a   1.000
_cell.length_b   1.000
_cell.length_c   1.000
_cell.angle_alpha   90.00
_cell.angle_beta   90.00
_cell.angle_gamma   90.00
#
_symmetry.space_group_name_H-M   'P 1'
#
loop_
_entity.id
_entity.type
_entity.pdbx_description
1 polymer ?
#
loop_
_entity_poly.entity_id
_entity_poly.type
_entity_poly.pdbx_seq_one_letter_code
_entity_poly.pdbx_strand_id
1 'polypeptide(L)' 'MQCLGTSEEMVRIVPSMVSDGSFFMTGNTLTVDDGYAAQ' A
#
# COMPACT_ATOMS: atom_id res chain seq x y z
N MET A 1 -14.48 -11.73 6.60
CA MET A 1 -14.84 -10.54 7.39
C MET A 1 -13.96 -9.42 6.86
N GLN A 2 -14.52 -8.41 6.20
CA GLN A 2 -13.74 -7.25 5.75
C GLN A 2 -13.53 -6.33 6.96
N CYS A 3 -12.28 -6.07 7.29
CA CYS A 3 -11.89 -5.14 8.34
C CYS A 3 -11.76 -3.75 7.71
N LEU A 4 -11.94 -2.68 8.50
CA LEU A 4 -11.50 -1.36 8.05
C LEU A 4 -9.98 -1.31 8.11
N GLY A 5 -9.33 -0.84 7.05
CA GLY A 5 -7.91 -0.54 7.06
C GLY A 5 -7.58 0.51 8.13
N THR A 6 -6.41 0.40 8.75
CA THR A 6 -5.99 1.31 9.83
C THR A 6 -4.89 2.26 9.37
N SER A 7 -4.75 3.39 10.08
CA SER A 7 -3.65 4.33 9.82
C SER A 7 -2.29 3.70 10.09
N GLU A 8 -2.16 2.77 11.05
CA GLU A 8 -0.91 2.05 11.28
C GLU A 8 -0.47 1.21 10.08
N GLU A 9 -1.43 0.68 9.31
CA GLU A 9 -1.11 -0.08 8.10
C GLU A 9 -0.53 0.83 7.01
N MET A 10 -1.14 1.99 6.79
CA MET A 10 -0.65 3.01 5.86
C MET A 10 0.75 3.51 6.26
N VAL A 11 1.00 3.74 7.54
CA VAL A 11 2.31 4.21 8.05
C VAL A 11 3.43 3.19 7.79
N ARG A 12 3.13 1.90 7.71
CA ARG A 12 4.13 0.88 7.33
C ARG A 12 4.43 0.86 5.83
N ILE A 13 3.45 1.18 5.00
CA ILE A 13 3.54 1.02 3.55
C ILE A 13 4.09 2.28 2.87
N VAL A 14 3.65 3.47 3.27
CA VAL A 14 4.10 4.74 2.67
C VAL A 14 5.63 4.90 2.67
N PRO A 15 6.38 4.58 3.73
CA PRO A 15 7.84 4.64 3.72
C PRO A 15 8.49 3.77 2.65
N SER A 16 7.89 2.62 2.32
CA SER A 16 8.42 1.74 1.26
C SER A 16 8.34 2.39 -0.12
N MET A 17 7.31 3.22 -0.36
CA MET A 17 7.07 3.92 -1.63
C MET A 17 7.97 5.15 -1.84
N VAL A 18 8.54 5.70 -0.76
CA VAL A 18 9.47 6.84 -0.82
C VAL A 18 10.91 6.43 -0.54
N SER A 19 11.14 5.15 -0.25
CA SER A 19 12.47 4.61 0.02
C SER A 19 13.34 4.58 -1.23
N ASP A 20 14.66 4.61 -1.05
CA ASP A 20 15.63 4.47 -2.14
C ASP A 20 15.49 3.16 -2.92
N GLY A 21 14.80 2.15 -2.37
CA GLY A 21 14.48 0.89 -3.06
C GLY A 21 13.33 1.00 -4.07
N SER A 22 12.61 2.11 -4.09
CA SER A 22 11.42 2.33 -4.94
C SER A 22 11.71 3.06 -6.26
N PHE A 23 12.98 3.28 -6.60
CA PHE A 23 13.40 4.05 -7.78
C PHE A 23 12.85 3.56 -9.14
N PHE A 24 12.40 2.31 -9.22
CA PHE A 24 11.77 1.73 -10.42
C PHE A 24 10.23 1.73 -10.39
N MET A 25 9.62 2.17 -9.28
CA MET A 25 8.17 2.20 -9.10
C MET A 25 7.65 3.63 -9.30
N THR A 26 7.11 3.91 -10.49
CA THR A 26 6.52 5.21 -10.82
C THR A 26 5.34 5.06 -11.78
N GLY A 27 4.30 5.87 -11.61
CA GLY A 27 3.08 5.80 -12.42
C GLY A 27 2.17 4.60 -12.08
N ASN A 28 2.36 3.96 -10.92
CA ASN A 28 1.56 2.84 -10.44
C ASN A 28 0.67 3.24 -9.25
N THR A 29 -0.44 2.54 -9.08
CA THR A 29 -1.28 2.59 -7.87
C THR A 29 -1.02 1.35 -7.04
N LEU A 30 -0.63 1.53 -5.78
CA LEU A 30 -0.52 0.45 -4.81
C LEU A 30 -1.84 0.36 -4.02
N THR A 31 -2.59 -0.71 -4.23
CA THR A 31 -3.85 -0.96 -3.51
C THR A 31 -3.56 -1.66 -2.18
N VAL A 32 -4.15 -1.14 -1.10
CA VAL A 32 -4.04 -1.66 0.27
C VAL A 32 -5.45 -1.77 0.83
N ASP A 33 -6.09 -2.92 0.62
CA ASP A 33 -7.51 -3.12 0.89
C ASP A 33 -7.89 -4.58 1.25
N ASP A 34 -6.94 -5.34 1.82
CA ASP A 34 -7.10 -6.77 2.15
C ASP A 34 -7.52 -7.64 0.94
N GLY A 35 -7.16 -7.23 -0.28
CA GLY A 35 -7.43 -7.99 -1.50
C GLY A 35 -8.84 -7.78 -2.04
N TYR A 36 -9.57 -6.77 -1.55
CA TYR A 36 -10.91 -6.44 -2.02
C TYR A 36 -10.96 -6.15 -3.52
N ALA A 37 -10.01 -5.37 -4.05
CA ALA A 37 -9.96 -5.05 -5.48
C ALA A 37 -9.55 -6.25 -6.38
N ALA A 38 -9.08 -7.35 -5.80
CA ALA A 38 -8.61 -8.53 -6.54
C ALA A 38 -9.68 -9.65 -6.64
N GLN A 39 -10.87 -9.46 -6.08
CA GLN A 39 -11.98 -10.43 -6.09
C GLN A 39 -12.80 -10.42 -7.38
#